data_AF-A0AAU6WQ97-F1
#
_entry.id   AF-A0AAU6WQ97-F1
#
_cell.length_a   1.000
_cell.length_b   1.000
_cell.length_c   1.000
_cell.angle_alpha   90.00
_cell.angle_beta   90.00
_cell.angle_gamma   90.00
#
_symmetry.space_group_name_H-M   'P 1'
#
loop_
_entity.id
_entity.type
_entity.pdbx_description
1 polymer ?
#
loop_
_entity_poly.entity_id
_entity_poly.type
_entity_poly.pdbx_seq_one_letter_code
_entity_poly.pdbx_strand_id
1 'polypeptide(L)'
;MVYYLGFLKRTLITCIVLSLFFSMIFSFYLSKTLFKPILKITGKVKEISSENLHLRLEPQADNKELNELVDTFNGMLNRIETSFETQNHLIGNVSHELRTPLTSIMGEADVALSISRTNEEYKETLGIILSEAEKLDKKIKALLMIAQTGFDGKIQKMDQVRIDQLLWDVIETLRKIDSRNNIYLDISMLPDNPKKLKVQGMSSCFILP
;
A
#
# COMPACT_ATOMS: atom_id res chain seq x y z
N MET A 1 -7.54 -52.52 63.96
CA MET A 1 -6.65 -51.54 63.28
C MET A 1 -6.50 -51.83 61.78
N VAL A 2 -6.28 -53.08 61.34
CA VAL A 2 -6.09 -53.46 59.92
C VAL A 2 -7.30 -53.17 59.00
N TYR A 3 -8.53 -53.35 59.48
CA TYR A 3 -9.75 -53.06 58.68
C TYR A 3 -9.92 -51.59 58.30
N TYR A 4 -9.57 -50.66 59.20
CA TYR A 4 -9.68 -49.22 58.92
C TYR A 4 -8.70 -48.76 57.83
N LEU A 5 -7.51 -49.36 57.78
CA LEU A 5 -6.48 -49.03 56.79
C LEU A 5 -6.89 -49.44 55.37
N GLY A 6 -7.55 -50.60 55.22
CA GLY A 6 -8.07 -51.07 53.93
C GLY A 6 -9.23 -50.22 53.40
N PHE A 7 -10.13 -49.79 54.30
CA PHE A 7 -11.23 -48.89 53.94
C PHE A 7 -10.70 -47.53 53.46
N LEU A 8 -9.80 -46.90 54.22
CA LEU A 8 -9.21 -45.60 53.87
C LEU A 8 -8.51 -45.64 52.49
N LYS A 9 -7.73 -46.71 52.23
CA LYS A 9 -7.04 -46.91 50.95
C LYS A 9 -8.01 -47.03 49.77
N ARG A 10 -9.12 -47.76 49.94
CA ARG A 10 -10.13 -47.92 48.88
C ARG A 10 -10.80 -46.59 48.55
N THR A 11 -11.21 -45.83 49.56
CA THR A 11 -11.83 -44.51 49.39
C THR A 11 -10.87 -43.54 48.69
N LEU A 12 -9.60 -43.54 49.08
CA LEU A 12 -8.56 -42.70 48.47
C LEU A 12 -8.33 -43.06 46.99
N ILE A 13 -8.23 -44.34 46.66
CA ILE A 13 -8.10 -44.79 45.26
C ILE A 13 -9.33 -44.39 44.44
N THR A 14 -10.55 -44.58 44.96
CA THR A 14 -11.77 -44.17 44.23
C THR A 14 -11.82 -42.68 43.98
N CYS A 15 -11.41 -41.84 44.94
CA CYS A 15 -11.36 -40.39 44.77
C CYS A 15 -10.33 -39.99 43.70
N ILE A 16 -9.14 -40.62 43.70
CA ILE A 16 -8.10 -40.35 42.70
C ILE A 16 -8.62 -40.71 41.30
N VAL A 17 -9.19 -41.91 41.13
CA VAL A 17 -9.72 -42.34 39.83
C VAL A 17 -10.84 -41.42 39.35
N LEU A 18 -11.75 -41.01 40.24
CA LEU A 18 -12.79 -40.03 39.89
C LEU A 18 -12.17 -38.70 39.47
N SER A 19 -11.21 -38.16 40.24
CA SER A 19 -10.60 -36.87 39.93
C SER A 19 -9.86 -36.88 38.59
N LEU A 20 -9.18 -37.98 38.25
CA LEU A 20 -8.52 -38.16 36.97
C LEU A 20 -9.53 -38.21 35.83
N PHE A 21 -10.63 -38.96 36.03
CA PHE A 21 -11.71 -39.04 35.04
C PHE A 21 -12.34 -37.67 34.77
N PHE A 22 -12.68 -36.91 35.82
CA PHE A 22 -13.23 -35.56 35.68
C PHE A 22 -12.22 -34.58 35.07
N SER A 23 -10.96 -34.65 35.47
CA SER A 23 -9.89 -33.82 34.90
C SER A 23 -9.71 -34.06 33.40
N MET A 24 -9.78 -35.31 32.95
CA MET A 24 -9.69 -35.67 31.54
C MET A 24 -10.86 -35.09 30.73
N ILE A 25 -12.08 -35.24 31.22
CA ILE A 25 -13.28 -34.65 30.58
C ILE A 25 -13.19 -33.13 30.54
N PHE A 26 -12.81 -32.51 31.66
CA PHE A 26 -12.69 -31.06 31.77
C PHE A 26 -11.62 -30.51 30.82
N SER A 27 -10.46 -31.16 30.74
CA SER A 27 -9.37 -30.78 29.84
C SER A 27 -9.78 -30.88 28.37
N PHE A 28 -10.52 -31.94 28.00
CA PHE A 28 -11.00 -32.12 26.63
C PHE A 28 -12.05 -31.06 26.25
N TYR A 29 -12.96 -30.74 27.16
CA TYR A 29 -13.97 -29.70 26.96
C TYR A 29 -13.33 -28.31 26.83
N LEU A 30 -12.40 -27.99 27.74
CA LEU A 30 -11.69 -26.71 27.74
C LEU A 30 -10.87 -26.52 26.45
N SER A 31 -10.15 -27.56 26.02
CA SER A 31 -9.38 -27.53 24.76
C SER A 31 -10.27 -27.19 23.56
N LYS A 32 -11.40 -27.88 23.40
CA LYS A 32 -12.32 -27.62 22.27
C LYS A 32 -12.86 -26.19 22.26
N THR A 33 -13.21 -25.66 23.43
CA THR A 33 -13.79 -24.31 23.54
C THR A 33 -12.75 -23.22 23.31
N LEU A 34 -11.54 -23.36 23.87
CA LEU A 34 -10.48 -22.35 23.75
C LEU A 34 -9.92 -22.23 22.33
N PHE A 35 -9.80 -23.32 21.57
CA PHE A 35 -9.24 -23.29 20.21
C PHE A 35 -10.27 -22.97 19.11
N LYS A 36 -11.57 -23.14 19.38
CA LYS A 36 -12.65 -22.84 18.43
C LYS A 36 -12.57 -21.43 17.80
N PRO A 37 -12.38 -20.33 18.56
CA PRO A 37 -12.36 -18.99 17.96
C PRO A 37 -11.10 -18.76 17.09
N ILE A 38 -9.96 -19.36 17.45
CA ILE A 38 -8.72 -19.32 16.64
C ILE A 38 -8.94 -20.01 15.29
N LEU A 39 -9.62 -21.17 15.29
CA LEU A 39 -9.96 -21.89 14.06
C LEU A 39 -10.95 -21.08 13.19
N LYS A 40 -11.91 -20.36 13.78
CA LYS A 40 -12.84 -19.49 13.03
C LYS A 40 -12.08 -18.37 12.31
N ILE A 41 -11.18 -17.68 13.01
CA ILE A 41 -10.34 -16.63 12.43
C ILE A 41 -9.47 -17.20 11.31
N THR A 42 -8.78 -18.32 11.56
CA THR A 42 -7.92 -18.97 10.56
C THR A 42 -8.70 -19.39 9.32
N GLY A 43 -9.93 -19.89 9.49
CA GLY A 43 -10.84 -20.21 8.39
C GLY A 43 -11.19 -18.98 7.57
N LYS A 44 -11.55 -17.87 8.23
CA LYS A 44 -11.85 -16.60 7.55
C LYS A 44 -10.65 -16.02 6.81
N VAL A 45 -9.47 -16.05 7.41
CA VAL A 45 -8.24 -15.63 6.73
C VAL A 45 -7.99 -16.45 5.46
N LYS A 46 -8.25 -17.75 5.47
CA LYS A 46 -8.10 -18.63 4.29
C LYS A 46 -9.13 -18.35 3.18
N GLU A 47 -10.27 -17.73 3.49
CA GLU A 47 -11.27 -17.32 2.50
C GLU A 47 -10.88 -16.01 1.80
N ILE A 48 -9.97 -15.23 2.37
CA ILE A 48 -9.51 -13.97 1.79
C ILE A 48 -8.51 -14.24 0.66
N SER A 49 -8.80 -13.66 -0.50
CA SER A 49 -8.03 -13.71 -1.74
C SER A 49 -7.92 -12.30 -2.34
N SER A 50 -7.23 -12.17 -3.47
CA SER A 50 -7.13 -10.91 -4.22
C SER A 50 -8.48 -10.36 -4.71
N GLU A 51 -9.51 -11.21 -4.81
CA GLU A 51 -10.84 -10.83 -5.33
C GLU A 51 -11.75 -10.23 -4.25
N ASN A 52 -11.46 -10.50 -2.97
CA ASN A 52 -12.32 -10.13 -1.84
C ASN A 52 -11.51 -9.50 -0.69
N LEU A 53 -10.45 -8.76 -1.02
CA LEU A 53 -9.59 -8.04 -0.06
C LEU A 53 -10.34 -7.06 0.85
N HIS A 54 -11.55 -6.65 0.49
CA HIS A 54 -12.43 -5.80 1.31
C HIS A 54 -13.02 -6.52 2.54
N LEU A 55 -12.95 -7.85 2.58
CA LEU A 55 -13.41 -8.62 3.74
C LEU A 55 -12.55 -8.33 4.97
N ARG A 56 -13.18 -8.32 6.14
CA ARG A 56 -12.53 -8.08 7.44
C ARG A 56 -12.89 -9.17 8.43
N LEU A 57 -11.98 -9.41 9.37
CA LEU A 57 -12.22 -10.30 10.48
C LEU A 57 -13.14 -9.62 11.50
N GLU A 58 -14.11 -10.39 12.00
CA GLU A 58 -15.05 -9.94 13.02
C GLU A 58 -14.39 -9.89 14.42
N PRO A 59 -14.68 -8.87 15.24
CA PRO A 59 -14.27 -8.84 16.64
C PRO A 59 -14.82 -10.05 17.40
N GLN A 60 -14.06 -10.54 18.36
CA GLN A 60 -14.42 -11.62 19.28
C GLN A 60 -14.88 -11.01 20.61
N ALA A 61 -16.16 -11.15 20.93
CA ALA A 61 -16.81 -10.45 22.04
C ALA A 61 -16.12 -10.60 23.41
N ASP A 62 -15.51 -11.77 23.67
CA ASP A 62 -15.10 -12.16 25.01
C ASP A 62 -13.58 -12.33 25.20
N ASN A 63 -12.76 -11.93 24.22
CA ASN A 63 -11.31 -12.12 24.29
C ASN A 63 -10.53 -10.91 23.74
N LYS A 64 -9.86 -10.18 24.65
CA LYS A 64 -9.12 -8.96 24.32
C LYS A 64 -7.90 -9.25 23.45
N GLU A 65 -7.13 -10.27 23.78
CA GLU A 65 -5.93 -10.69 23.06
C GLU A 65 -6.26 -11.08 21.62
N LEU A 66 -7.42 -11.71 21.43
CA LEU A 66 -7.90 -12.12 20.12
C LEU A 66 -8.42 -10.92 19.30
N ASN A 67 -9.01 -9.93 19.95
CA ASN A 67 -9.36 -8.66 19.29
C ASN A 67 -8.12 -7.90 18.82
N GLU A 68 -7.06 -7.85 19.63
CA GLU A 68 -5.80 -7.24 19.22
C GLU A 68 -5.18 -7.94 17.99
N LEU A 69 -5.29 -9.27 17.91
CA LEU A 69 -4.88 -10.03 16.73
C LEU A 69 -5.77 -9.69 15.51
N VAL A 70 -7.08 -9.63 15.68
CA VAL A 70 -8.05 -9.25 14.63
C VAL A 70 -7.73 -7.85 14.10
N ASP A 71 -7.49 -6.89 14.98
CA ASP A 71 -7.15 -5.51 14.60
C ASP A 71 -5.83 -5.43 13.84
N THR A 72 -4.81 -6.17 14.30
CA THR A 72 -3.52 -6.27 13.61
C THR A 72 -3.68 -6.85 12.21
N PHE A 73 -4.47 -7.91 12.06
CA PHE A 73 -4.72 -8.55 10.78
C PHE A 73 -5.53 -7.66 9.84
N ASN A 74 -6.58 -6.99 10.35
CA ASN A 74 -7.36 -6.02 9.60
C ASN A 74 -6.50 -4.81 9.15
N GLY A 75 -5.57 -4.36 9.99
CA GLY A 75 -4.58 -3.34 9.62
C GLY A 75 -3.66 -3.79 8.49
N MET A 76 -3.20 -5.05 8.51
CA MET A 76 -2.46 -5.65 7.40
C MET A 76 -3.32 -5.73 6.12
N LEU A 77 -4.57 -6.19 6.22
CA LEU A 77 -5.50 -6.28 5.09
C LEU A 77 -5.76 -4.91 4.46
N ASN A 78 -5.97 -3.86 5.26
CA ASN A 78 -6.09 -2.49 4.76
C ASN A 78 -4.87 -2.08 3.92
N ARG A 79 -3.65 -2.35 4.42
CA ARG A 79 -2.41 -2.01 3.69
C ARG A 79 -2.28 -2.78 2.38
N ILE A 80 -2.69 -4.06 2.36
CA ILE A 80 -2.70 -4.89 1.15
C ILE A 80 -3.73 -4.35 0.15
N GLU A 81 -4.96 -4.09 0.59
CA GLU A 81 -6.03 -3.56 -0.26
C GLU A 81 -5.62 -2.22 -0.90
N THR A 82 -5.14 -1.25 -0.10
CA THR A 82 -4.67 0.03 -0.62
C THR A 82 -3.53 -0.13 -1.64
N SER A 83 -2.60 -1.04 -1.39
CA SER A 83 -1.49 -1.30 -2.33
C SER A 83 -2.00 -1.90 -3.64
N PHE A 84 -2.96 -2.83 -3.56
CA PHE A 84 -3.55 -3.50 -4.71
C PHE A 84 -4.42 -2.56 -5.55
N GLU A 85 -5.25 -1.72 -4.91
CA GLU A 85 -6.02 -0.67 -5.59
C GLU A 85 -5.11 0.31 -6.31
N THR A 86 -4.05 0.78 -5.64
CA THR A 86 -3.06 1.69 -6.24
C THR A 86 -2.40 1.05 -7.46
N GLN A 87 -1.99 -0.21 -7.36
CA GLN A 87 -1.39 -0.95 -8.48
C GLN A 87 -2.37 -1.09 -9.65
N ASN A 88 -3.63 -1.45 -9.41
CA ASN A 88 -4.63 -1.58 -10.45
C ASN A 88 -4.93 -0.25 -11.14
N HIS A 89 -5.08 0.84 -10.38
CA HIS A 89 -5.25 2.17 -10.93
C HIS A 89 -4.07 2.60 -11.80
N LEU A 90 -2.84 2.33 -11.36
CA LEU A 90 -1.64 2.60 -12.14
C LEU A 90 -1.64 1.79 -13.44
N ILE A 91 -1.84 0.48 -13.40
CA ILE A 91 -1.82 -0.37 -14.60
C ILE A 91 -2.89 0.09 -15.62
N GLY A 92 -4.10 0.38 -15.14
CA GLY A 92 -5.19 0.88 -15.98
C GLY A 92 -4.84 2.20 -16.66
N ASN A 93 -4.44 3.20 -15.87
CA ASN A 93 -4.10 4.54 -16.38
C ASN A 93 -2.90 4.49 -17.34
N VAL A 94 -1.86 3.74 -16.99
CA VAL A 94 -0.67 3.54 -17.83
C VAL A 94 -1.04 2.93 -19.17
N SER A 95 -1.84 1.87 -19.17
CA SER A 95 -2.23 1.20 -20.41
C SER A 95 -2.97 2.14 -21.36
N HIS A 96 -3.83 3.01 -20.82
CA HIS A 96 -4.50 4.05 -21.62
C HIS A 96 -3.53 5.14 -22.10
N GLU A 97 -2.70 5.67 -21.22
CA GLU A 97 -1.79 6.76 -21.54
C GLU A 97 -0.69 6.38 -22.54
N LEU A 98 -0.28 5.11 -22.57
CA LEU A 98 0.69 4.60 -23.56
C LEU A 98 0.02 4.25 -24.89
N ARG A 99 -1.26 3.83 -24.88
CA ARG A 99 -1.99 3.47 -26.10
C ARG A 99 -2.17 4.66 -27.03
N THR A 100 -2.51 5.83 -26.51
CA THR A 100 -2.75 7.03 -27.33
C THR A 100 -1.55 7.43 -28.22
N PRO A 101 -0.34 7.68 -27.67
CA PRO A 101 0.82 8.02 -28.49
C PRO A 101 1.23 6.85 -29.41
N LEU A 102 1.08 5.60 -28.97
CA LEU A 102 1.35 4.43 -29.81
C LEU A 102 0.41 4.37 -31.03
N THR A 103 -0.90 4.58 -30.82
CA THR A 103 -1.89 4.65 -31.91
C THR A 103 -1.58 5.81 -32.85
N SER A 104 -1.12 6.96 -32.34
CA SER A 104 -0.72 8.09 -33.18
C SER A 104 0.50 7.74 -34.05
N ILE A 105 1.53 7.11 -33.48
CA ILE A 105 2.72 6.66 -34.22
C ILE A 105 2.32 5.67 -35.33
N MET A 106 1.50 4.68 -35.00
CA MET A 106 1.03 3.68 -35.97
C MET A 106 0.19 4.33 -37.07
N GLY A 107 -0.72 5.24 -36.72
CA GLY A 107 -1.55 5.96 -37.68
C GLY A 107 -0.73 6.81 -38.65
N GLU A 108 0.22 7.60 -38.14
CA GLU A 108 1.10 8.40 -38.99
C GLU A 108 1.96 7.54 -39.93
N ALA A 109 2.47 6.41 -39.43
CA ALA A 109 3.20 5.45 -40.24
C ALA A 109 2.32 4.82 -41.34
N ASP A 110 1.10 4.41 -41.01
CA ASP A 110 0.16 3.82 -41.96
C ASP A 110 -0.22 4.82 -43.07
N VAL A 111 -0.51 6.07 -42.72
CA VAL A 111 -0.85 7.10 -43.71
C VAL A 111 0.39 7.46 -44.56
N ALA A 112 1.59 7.50 -43.99
CA ALA A 112 2.83 7.71 -44.74
C ALA A 112 3.10 6.59 -45.76
N LEU A 113 2.73 5.35 -45.44
CA LEU A 113 2.91 4.18 -46.31
C LEU A 113 1.79 4.02 -47.35
N SER A 114 0.60 4.56 -47.09
CA SER A 114 -0.59 4.36 -47.94
C SER A 114 -0.63 5.21 -49.21
N ILE A 115 0.15 6.29 -49.28
CA ILE A 115 0.14 7.24 -50.41
C ILE A 115 1.55 7.70 -50.74
N SER A 116 1.82 7.92 -52.03
CA SER A 116 3.09 8.49 -52.49
C SER A 116 3.16 9.97 -52.09
N ARG A 117 4.26 10.35 -51.43
CA ARG A 117 4.48 11.71 -50.91
C ARG A 117 5.79 12.30 -51.41
N THR A 118 5.91 13.61 -51.30
CA THR A 118 7.17 14.32 -51.51
C THR A 118 8.17 14.03 -50.38
N ASN A 119 9.46 14.26 -50.63
CA ASN A 119 10.49 14.07 -49.61
C ASN A 119 10.28 14.99 -48.38
N GLU A 120 9.79 16.21 -48.60
CA GLU A 120 9.45 17.17 -47.55
C GLU A 120 8.32 16.65 -46.65
N GLU A 121 7.24 16.12 -47.22
CA GLU A 121 6.12 15.53 -46.45
C GLU A 121 6.54 14.30 -45.65
N TYR A 122 7.43 13.45 -46.21
CA TYR A 122 7.98 12.32 -45.46
C TYR A 122 8.81 12.78 -44.25
N LYS A 123 9.64 13.83 -44.41
CA LYS A 123 10.42 14.38 -43.29
C LYS A 123 9.50 14.95 -42.20
N GLU A 124 8.41 15.62 -42.57
CA GLU A 124 7.43 16.12 -41.63
C GLU A 124 6.77 14.99 -40.83
N THR A 125 6.29 13.95 -41.52
CA THR A 125 5.64 12.80 -40.85
C THR A 125 6.61 12.04 -39.94
N LEU A 126 7.86 11.83 -40.37
CA LEU A 126 8.90 11.25 -39.52
C LEU A 126 9.19 12.13 -38.29
N GLY A 127 9.11 13.45 -38.43
CA GLY A 127 9.21 14.38 -37.30
C GLY A 127 8.06 14.23 -36.29
N ILE A 128 6.83 14.04 -36.78
CA ILE A 128 5.66 13.78 -35.91
C ILE A 128 5.84 12.44 -35.17
N ILE A 129 6.20 11.38 -35.88
CA ILE A 129 6.45 10.05 -35.30
C ILE A 129 7.55 10.14 -34.23
N LEU A 130 8.66 10.83 -34.50
CA LEU A 130 9.74 11.00 -33.54
C LEU A 130 9.27 11.75 -32.28
N SER A 131 8.50 12.84 -32.45
CA SER A 131 7.95 13.61 -31.34
C SER A 131 7.02 12.76 -30.45
N GLU A 132 6.15 11.94 -31.05
CA GLU A 132 5.28 11.04 -30.30
C GLU A 132 6.07 9.92 -29.59
N ALA A 133 7.13 9.40 -30.23
CA ALA A 133 8.02 8.42 -29.60
C ALA A 133 8.79 9.01 -28.40
N GLU A 134 9.25 10.26 -28.49
CA GLU A 134 9.88 10.97 -27.37
C GLU A 134 8.90 11.22 -26.21
N LYS A 135 7.64 11.56 -26.51
CA LYS A 135 6.59 11.69 -25.48
C LYS A 135 6.32 10.35 -24.79
N LEU A 136 6.26 9.26 -25.55
CA LEU A 136 6.09 7.91 -25.02
C LEU A 136 7.27 7.52 -24.10
N ASP A 137 8.51 7.78 -24.50
CA ASP A 137 9.72 7.54 -23.70
C ASP A 137 9.69 8.33 -22.38
N LYS A 138 9.31 9.62 -22.41
CA LYS A 138 9.16 10.43 -21.19
C LYS A 138 8.14 9.84 -20.22
N LYS A 139 6.98 9.37 -20.73
CA LYS A 139 5.96 8.70 -19.90
C LYS A 139 6.50 7.42 -19.28
N ILE A 140 7.17 6.56 -20.06
CA ILE A 140 7.76 5.31 -19.56
C ILE A 140 8.80 5.60 -18.46
N LYS A 141 9.67 6.60 -18.65
CA LYS A 141 10.64 7.02 -17.64
C LYS A 141 9.99 7.50 -16.35
N ALA A 142 8.94 8.32 -16.45
CA ALA A 142 8.17 8.76 -15.28
C ALA A 142 7.56 7.58 -14.52
N LEU A 143 7.01 6.59 -15.23
CA LEU A 143 6.45 5.38 -14.62
C LEU A 143 7.52 4.51 -13.95
N LEU A 144 8.69 4.35 -14.56
CA LEU A 144 9.81 3.65 -13.95
C LEU A 144 10.29 4.33 -12.66
N MET A 145 10.32 5.67 -12.66
CA MET A 145 10.67 6.46 -11.46
C MET A 145 9.65 6.26 -10.33
N ILE A 146 8.35 6.25 -10.65
CA ILE A 146 7.28 5.98 -9.68
C ILE A 146 7.39 4.54 -9.13
N ALA A 147 7.61 3.56 -10.00
CA ALA A 147 7.75 2.16 -9.60
C ALA A 147 8.95 1.95 -8.68
N GLN A 148 10.09 2.59 -8.95
CA GLN A 148 11.30 2.51 -8.13
C GLN A 148 11.13 3.21 -6.77
N THR A 149 10.45 4.35 -6.73
CA THR A 149 10.24 5.11 -5.47
C THR A 149 9.19 4.47 -4.56
N GLY A 150 8.21 3.76 -5.10
CA GLY A 150 7.22 3.00 -4.31
C GLY A 150 7.74 1.70 -3.70
N PHE A 151 8.74 1.06 -4.32
CA PHE A 151 9.22 -0.26 -3.90
C PHE A 151 10.28 -0.25 -2.79
N ASP A 152 10.86 0.91 -2.46
CA ASP A 152 12.11 0.91 -1.68
C ASP A 152 11.95 0.50 -0.20
N GLY A 153 10.74 0.17 0.27
CA GLY A 153 10.45 -0.49 1.57
C GLY A 153 10.88 0.26 2.82
N LYS A 154 11.71 1.29 2.66
CA LYS A 154 12.11 2.26 3.65
C LYS A 154 10.87 3.09 3.91
N ILE A 155 10.41 3.03 5.14
CA ILE A 155 9.58 4.08 5.72
C ILE A 155 10.33 5.38 5.41
N GLN A 156 9.86 6.12 4.41
CA GLN A 156 10.49 7.38 4.05
C GLN A 156 10.37 8.27 5.28
N LYS A 157 11.53 8.65 5.82
CA LYS A 157 11.58 9.40 7.07
C LYS A 157 10.86 10.72 6.84
N MET A 158 9.77 10.92 7.58
CA MET A 158 9.13 12.22 7.68
C MET A 158 10.07 13.14 8.44
N ASP A 159 10.66 14.11 7.75
CA ASP A 159 11.50 15.12 8.34
C ASP A 159 10.73 16.44 8.47
N GLN A 160 11.27 17.36 9.27
CA GLN A 160 10.73 18.70 9.41
C GLN A 160 11.20 19.55 8.23
N VAL A 161 10.32 19.79 7.26
CA VAL A 161 10.60 20.58 6.05
C VAL A 161 10.13 22.02 6.23
N ARG A 162 10.97 22.98 5.85
CA ARG A 162 10.70 24.42 5.85
C ARG A 162 9.94 24.79 4.57
N ILE A 163 8.68 25.19 4.71
CA ILE A 163 7.83 25.54 3.56
C ILE A 163 8.33 26.78 2.81
N ASP A 164 8.89 27.76 3.52
CA ASP A 164 9.42 28.98 2.93
C ASP A 164 10.60 28.69 1.98
N GLN A 165 11.49 27.78 2.37
CA GLN A 165 12.62 27.36 1.53
C GLN A 165 12.12 26.59 0.30
N LEU A 166 11.15 25.69 0.50
CA LEU A 166 10.55 24.95 -0.59
C LEU A 166 9.91 25.87 -1.65
N LEU A 167 9.14 26.86 -1.20
CA LEU A 167 8.47 27.81 -2.10
C LEU A 167 9.50 28.59 -2.92
N TRP A 168 10.63 28.96 -2.31
CA TRP A 168 11.72 29.60 -3.02
C TRP A 168 12.36 28.69 -4.08
N ASP A 169 12.67 27.44 -3.73
CA ASP A 169 13.27 26.47 -4.66
C ASP A 169 12.36 26.20 -5.86
N VAL A 170 11.05 26.09 -5.62
CA VAL A 170 10.02 25.92 -6.67
C VAL A 170 9.95 27.15 -7.58
N ILE A 171 9.92 28.36 -7.02
CA ILE A 171 9.89 29.61 -7.81
C ILE A 171 11.15 29.73 -8.67
N GLU A 172 12.32 29.43 -8.12
CA GLU A 172 13.57 29.49 -8.86
C GLU A 172 13.58 28.48 -10.03
N THR A 173 13.10 27.27 -9.79
CA THR A 173 12.97 26.23 -10.81
C THR A 173 12.00 26.65 -11.92
N LEU A 174 10.84 27.21 -11.57
CA LEU A 174 9.86 27.68 -12.55
C LEU A 174 10.37 28.87 -13.37
N ARG A 175 11.14 29.79 -12.77
CA ARG A 175 11.80 30.87 -13.49
C ARG A 175 12.87 30.37 -14.46
N LYS A 176 13.55 29.26 -14.16
CA LYS A 176 14.51 28.62 -15.08
C LYS A 176 13.82 27.97 -16.28
N ILE A 177 12.62 27.41 -16.08
CA ILE A 177 11.84 26.76 -17.14
C ILE A 177 11.18 27.80 -18.06
N ASP A 178 10.61 28.87 -17.49
CA ASP A 178 10.03 29.98 -18.26
C ASP A 178 10.26 31.32 -17.56
N SER A 179 11.14 32.13 -18.15
CA SER A 179 11.52 33.44 -17.63
C SER A 179 10.41 34.50 -17.74
N ARG A 180 9.29 34.20 -18.40
CA ARG A 180 8.14 35.12 -18.53
C ARG A 180 7.12 34.98 -17.39
N ASN A 181 7.25 33.94 -16.56
CA ASN A 181 6.34 33.74 -15.43
C ASN A 181 6.69 34.68 -14.27
N ASN A 182 5.90 35.73 -14.12
CA ASN A 182 5.93 36.62 -12.96
C ASN A 182 5.14 36.02 -11.80
N ILE A 183 5.78 35.09 -11.07
CA ILE A 183 5.23 34.53 -9.84
C ILE A 183 5.56 35.48 -8.68
N TYR A 184 4.52 36.08 -8.11
CA TYR A 184 4.61 36.89 -6.89
C TYR A 184 4.20 36.03 -5.70
N LEU A 185 5.12 35.86 -4.74
CA LEU A 185 4.83 35.21 -3.48
C LEU A 185 4.47 36.29 -2.46
N ASP A 186 3.21 36.36 -2.05
CA ASP A 186 2.79 37.25 -0.97
C ASP A 186 3.20 36.63 0.38
N ILE A 187 4.25 37.17 0.98
CA ILE A 187 4.79 36.75 2.27
C ILE A 187 4.27 37.59 3.45
N SER A 188 3.30 38.47 3.22
CA SER A 188 2.81 39.44 4.21
C SER A 188 2.13 38.79 5.42
N MET A 189 1.63 37.56 5.28
CA MET A 189 0.98 36.79 6.35
C MET A 189 1.86 35.67 6.93
N LEU A 190 3.17 35.67 6.67
CA LEU A 190 4.04 34.65 7.26
C LEU A 190 4.12 34.83 8.80
N PRO A 191 3.94 33.76 9.59
CA PRO A 191 4.12 33.84 11.03
C PRO A 191 5.56 34.20 11.39
N ASP A 192 5.74 35.17 12.29
CA ASP A 192 7.06 35.61 12.79
C ASP A 192 7.90 34.48 13.42
N ASN A 193 7.24 33.38 13.82
CA ASN A 193 7.90 32.23 14.43
C ASN A 193 8.32 31.20 13.37
N PRO A 194 9.64 30.98 13.14
CA PRO A 194 10.16 30.04 12.15
C PRO A 194 9.75 28.58 12.39
N LYS A 195 9.34 28.23 13.62
CA LYS A 195 8.86 26.88 13.95
C LYS A 195 7.47 26.61 13.39
N LYS A 196 6.65 27.64 13.16
CA LYS A 196 5.31 27.50 12.55
C LYS A 196 5.36 27.25 11.03
N LEU A 197 6.52 27.43 10.41
CA LEU A 197 6.78 27.17 8.99
C LEU A 197 7.31 25.77 8.71
N LYS A 198 7.50 24.96 9.76
CA LYS A 198 7.96 23.58 9.63
C LYS A 198 6.76 22.64 9.58
N VAL A 199 6.67 21.87 8.51
CA VAL A 199 5.67 20.80 8.38
C VAL A 199 6.39 19.44 8.33
N GLN A 200 5.68 18.39 8.72
CA GLN A 200 6.18 17.04 8.46
C GLN A 200 6.04 16.74 6.97
N GLY A 201 7.15 16.42 6.33
CA GLY A 201 7.19 16.11 4.90
C GLY A 201 8.39 15.24 4.54
N MET A 202 8.34 14.66 3.35
CA MET A 202 9.41 13.81 2.84
C MET A 202 10.46 14.70 2.19
N SER A 203 11.58 14.93 2.88
CA SER A 203 12.71 15.74 2.39
C SER A 203 13.23 15.29 1.02
N SER A 204 13.10 14.01 0.67
CA SER A 204 13.43 13.41 -0.63
C SER A 204 12.50 13.82 -1.78
N CYS A 205 11.23 14.16 -1.51
CA CYS A 205 10.25 14.55 -2.52
C CYS A 205 10.48 15.98 -3.04
N PHE A 206 11.31 16.74 -2.33
CA PHE A 206 11.51 18.17 -2.54
C PHE A 206 12.85 18.52 -3.20
N ILE A 207 13.66 17.50 -3.51
CA ILE A 207 14.86 17.65 -4.33
C ILE A 207 14.39 17.65 -5.79
N LEU A 208 14.00 18.83 -6.27
CA LEU A 208 13.78 19.07 -7.69
C LEU A 208 15.14 18.93 -8.41
N PRO A 209 15.29 18.05 -9.42
CA PRO A 209 16.49 17.97 -10.24
C PRO A 209 16.68 19.20 -11.13
#